data_AF-A0A8J2ZYY4-F1
#
_entry.id   AF-A0A8J2ZYY4-F1
#
_cell.length_a   1.000
_cell.length_b   1.000
_cell.length_c   1.000
_cell.angle_alpha   90.00
_cell.angle_beta   90.00
_cell.angle_gamma   90.00
#
_symmetry.space_group_name_H-M   'P 1'
#
loop_
_entity.id
_entity.type
_entity.pdbx_description
1 polymer ?
#
loop_
_entity_poly.entity_id
_entity_poly.type
_entity_poly.pdbx_seq_one_letter_code
_entity_poly.pdbx_strand_id
1 'polypeptide(L)'
;MGDAQHTVDLLRAIRHDWLNDLQLIKANLDLMRVDRASEIIASVIVKAKNEALLSNVAGPKLAAFLLTYNLDKPAVSLDVEVTGHPFHLVSYDDKLYAFFKETLDYFNRSVEHHVENTITLRIDQEEDRMKMTLDFVGMIKDVEQAKAFFLRQRSNHSLDFDTEYVHSEEVVLTFSIHR
;
A
#
# COMPACT_ATOMS: atom_id res chain seq x y z
N MET A 1 13.33 -24.57 -9.64
CA MET A 1 13.68 -23.64 -10.74
C MET A 1 12.91 -22.32 -10.72
N GLY A 2 11.87 -22.13 -9.89
CA GLY A 2 11.02 -20.92 -9.91
C GLY A 2 11.50 -19.71 -9.07
N ASP A 3 12.30 -19.91 -8.03
CA ASP A 3 12.61 -18.85 -7.06
C ASP A 3 13.68 -17.84 -7.54
N ALA A 4 14.77 -18.35 -8.11
CA ALA A 4 15.86 -17.50 -8.61
C ALA A 4 15.43 -16.63 -9.81
N GLN A 5 14.61 -17.17 -10.72
CA GLN A 5 14.10 -16.40 -11.86
C GLN A 5 13.14 -15.30 -11.39
N HIS A 6 12.22 -15.62 -10.47
CA HIS A 6 11.33 -14.64 -9.87
C HIS A 6 12.11 -13.52 -9.15
N THR A 7 13.16 -13.89 -8.41
CA THR A 7 14.04 -12.91 -7.75
C THR A 7 14.72 -11.98 -8.77
N VAL A 8 15.21 -12.51 -9.90
CA VAL A 8 15.82 -11.70 -10.96
C VAL A 8 14.81 -10.76 -11.60
N ASP A 9 13.58 -11.21 -11.83
CA ASP A 9 12.51 -10.42 -12.42
C ASP A 9 12.08 -9.29 -11.47
N LEU A 10 11.97 -9.58 -10.18
CA LEU A 10 11.72 -8.60 -9.13
C LEU A 10 12.81 -7.53 -9.09
N LEU A 11 14.08 -7.93 -9.08
CA LEU A 11 15.21 -7.00 -9.09
C LEU A 11 15.26 -6.16 -10.38
N ARG A 12 14.79 -6.70 -11.51
CA ARG A 12 14.69 -5.94 -12.76
C ARG A 12 13.63 -4.85 -12.66
N ALA A 13 12.46 -5.16 -12.12
CA ALA A 13 11.37 -4.21 -11.91
C ALA A 13 11.79 -3.08 -10.95
N ILE A 14 12.36 -3.43 -9.80
CA ILE A 14 12.87 -2.45 -8.82
C ILE A 14 13.87 -1.50 -9.48
N ARG A 15 14.87 -2.03 -10.20
CA ARG A 15 15.88 -1.21 -10.88
C ARG A 15 15.28 -0.29 -11.94
N HIS A 16 14.25 -0.74 -12.66
CA HIS A 16 13.55 0.10 -13.63
C HIS A 16 12.90 1.31 -12.95
N ASP A 17 12.26 1.10 -11.79
CA ASP A 17 11.61 2.19 -11.05
C ASP A 17 12.63 3.19 -10.50
N TRP A 18 13.73 2.71 -9.90
CA TRP A 18 14.83 3.58 -9.47
C TRP A 18 15.43 4.38 -10.65
N LEU A 19 15.55 3.76 -11.82
CA LEU A 19 16.06 4.44 -13.00
C LEU A 19 15.11 5.56 -13.46
N ASN A 20 13.79 5.35 -13.37
CA ASN A 20 12.80 6.37 -13.71
C ASN A 20 12.89 7.57 -12.76
N ASP A 21 12.99 7.34 -11.46
CA ASP A 21 13.14 8.42 -10.47
C ASP A 21 14.41 9.24 -10.74
N LEU A 22 15.54 8.58 -11.01
CA LEU A 22 16.79 9.24 -11.37
C LEU A 22 16.69 10.02 -12.68
N GLN A 23 15.99 9.49 -13.68
CA GLN A 23 15.76 10.18 -14.95
C GLN A 23 14.91 11.44 -14.76
N LEU A 24 13.85 11.39 -13.95
CA LEU A 24 13.02 12.55 -13.63
C LEU A 24 13.82 13.64 -12.89
N ILE A 25 14.65 13.25 -11.93
CA ILE A 25 15.55 14.17 -11.23
C ILE A 25 16.51 14.82 -12.25
N LYS A 26 17.21 14.01 -13.04
CA LYS A 26 18.18 14.50 -14.04
C LYS A 26 17.53 15.45 -15.05
N ALA A 27 16.36 15.09 -15.59
CA ALA A 27 15.66 15.92 -16.57
C ALA A 27 15.25 17.29 -15.99
N ASN A 28 14.81 17.34 -14.73
CA ASN A 28 14.48 18.62 -14.08
C ASN A 28 15.74 19.46 -13.82
N LEU A 29 16.86 18.84 -13.44
CA LEU A 29 18.14 19.53 -13.29
C LEU A 29 18.67 20.09 -14.62
N ASP A 30 18.60 19.30 -15.70
CA ASP A 30 18.99 19.73 -17.06
C ASP A 30 18.16 20.94 -17.54
N LEU A 31 16.89 21.05 -17.08
CA LEU A 31 15.99 22.16 -17.36
C LEU A 31 16.09 23.32 -16.34
N MET A 32 17.09 23.30 -15.45
CA MET A 32 17.27 24.26 -14.35
C MET A 32 16.07 24.40 -13.40
N ARG A 33 15.24 23.35 -13.30
CA ARG A 33 14.08 23.26 -12.38
C ARG A 33 14.50 22.64 -11.04
N VAL A 34 15.39 23.31 -10.33
CA VAL A 34 16.03 22.79 -9.11
C VAL A 34 15.02 22.49 -8.00
N ASP A 35 14.02 23.35 -7.82
CA ASP A 35 12.97 23.14 -6.81
C ASP A 35 12.21 21.85 -7.09
N ARG A 36 11.83 21.61 -8.35
CA ARG A 36 11.13 20.39 -8.75
C ARG A 36 11.98 19.14 -8.57
N ALA A 37 13.27 19.20 -8.90
CA ALA A 37 14.20 18.10 -8.64
C ALA A 37 14.30 17.79 -7.12
N SER A 38 14.30 18.83 -6.29
CA SER A 38 14.35 18.70 -4.82
C SER A 38 13.09 18.06 -4.26
N GLU A 39 11.90 18.41 -4.79
CA GLU A 39 10.63 17.76 -4.44
C GLU A 39 10.63 16.26 -4.78
N ILE A 40 11.14 15.88 -5.95
CA ILE A 40 11.25 14.47 -6.35
C ILE A 40 12.20 13.73 -5.40
N ILE A 41 13.36 14.30 -5.09
CA ILE A 41 14.31 13.71 -4.12
C ILE A 41 13.64 13.52 -2.76
N ALA A 42 12.91 14.52 -2.27
CA ALA A 42 12.20 14.41 -0.99
C ALA A 42 11.16 13.27 -1.00
N SER A 43 10.39 13.14 -2.08
CA SER A 43 9.43 12.04 -2.27
C SER A 43 10.12 10.67 -2.26
N VAL A 44 11.23 10.51 -2.99
CA VAL A 44 12.02 9.26 -3.02
C VAL A 44 12.56 8.91 -1.63
N ILE A 45 13.05 9.90 -0.88
CA ILE A 45 13.53 9.69 0.51
C ILE A 45 12.39 9.22 1.41
N VAL A 46 11.20 9.82 1.33
CA VAL A 46 10.04 9.42 2.12
C VAL A 46 9.62 7.99 1.78
N LYS A 47 9.51 7.66 0.48
CA LYS A 47 9.18 6.31 0.01
C LYS A 47 10.16 5.27 0.56
N ALA A 48 11.47 5.51 0.40
CA ALA A 48 12.50 4.58 0.89
C ALA A 48 12.46 4.40 2.42
N LYS A 49 12.15 5.45 3.18
CA LYS A 49 11.97 5.34 4.64
C LYS A 49 10.76 4.49 5.01
N ASN A 50 9.63 4.70 4.34
CA ASN A 50 8.42 3.91 4.57
C ASN A 50 8.63 2.43 4.21
N GLU A 51 9.32 2.13 3.11
CA GLU A 51 9.68 0.75 2.73
C GLU A 51 10.57 0.08 3.79
N ALA A 52 11.54 0.81 4.32
CA ALA A 52 12.42 0.33 5.38
C ALA A 52 11.66 0.10 6.70
N LEU A 53 10.74 0.99 7.08
CA LEU A 53 9.90 0.82 8.25
C LEU A 53 8.96 -0.37 8.07
N LEU A 54 8.26 -0.47 6.94
CA LEU A 54 7.35 -1.58 6.65
C LEU A 54 8.04 -2.94 6.78
N SER A 55 9.28 -3.04 6.31
CA SER A 55 10.12 -4.24 6.42
C SER A 55 10.42 -4.67 7.86
N ASN A 56 10.34 -3.74 8.83
CA ASN A 56 10.60 -4.00 10.25
C ASN A 56 9.33 -4.20 11.10
N VAL A 57 8.17 -3.82 10.57
CA VAL A 57 6.90 -3.72 11.31
C VAL A 57 5.97 -4.90 11.01
N ALA A 58 5.82 -5.21 9.73
CA ALA A 58 4.97 -6.30 9.28
C ALA A 58 5.69 -7.64 9.42
N GLY A 59 4.92 -8.73 9.44
CA GLY A 59 5.52 -10.02 9.18
C GLY A 59 6.05 -10.10 7.73
N PRO A 60 7.02 -10.98 7.44
CA PRO A 60 7.70 -11.01 6.16
C PRO A 60 6.78 -11.17 4.94
N LYS A 61 5.64 -11.85 5.10
CA LYS A 61 4.71 -12.14 4.00
C LYS A 61 3.93 -10.90 3.58
N LEU A 62 3.35 -10.18 4.55
CA LEU A 62 2.65 -8.93 4.30
C LEU A 62 3.62 -7.86 3.77
N ALA A 63 4.80 -7.73 4.38
CA ALA A 63 5.81 -6.77 3.94
C ALA A 63 6.17 -7.00 2.46
N ALA A 64 6.51 -8.24 2.09
CA ALA A 64 6.84 -8.59 0.72
C ALA A 64 5.68 -8.29 -0.24
N PHE A 65 4.44 -8.60 0.13
CA PHE A 65 3.27 -8.32 -0.69
C PHE A 65 3.08 -6.83 -0.95
N LEU A 66 3.08 -6.00 0.11
CA LEU A 66 2.84 -4.57 -0.02
C LEU A 66 3.99 -3.85 -0.76
N LEU A 67 5.25 -4.24 -0.52
CA LEU A 67 6.43 -3.66 -1.18
C LEU A 67 6.47 -3.97 -2.69
N THR A 68 5.92 -5.10 -3.11
CA THR A 68 5.96 -5.55 -4.50
C THR A 68 4.70 -5.22 -5.29
N TYR A 69 3.62 -4.83 -4.60
CA TYR A 69 2.29 -4.66 -5.18
C TYR A 69 2.25 -3.73 -6.42
N ASN A 70 2.92 -2.57 -6.35
CA ASN A 70 2.90 -1.60 -7.46
C ASN A 70 3.71 -2.05 -8.70
N LEU A 71 4.59 -3.05 -8.57
CA LEU A 71 5.47 -3.47 -9.67
C LEU A 71 4.69 -4.07 -10.85
N ASP A 72 3.54 -4.68 -10.56
CA ASP A 72 2.67 -5.31 -11.56
C ASP A 72 1.68 -4.32 -12.20
N LYS A 73 1.84 -3.00 -11.96
CA LYS A 73 1.00 -1.92 -12.50
C LYS A 73 -0.51 -2.18 -12.31
N PRO A 74 -0.96 -2.35 -11.06
CA PRO A 74 -2.37 -2.58 -10.75
C PRO A 74 -3.27 -1.42 -11.21
N ALA A 75 -4.58 -1.68 -11.31
CA ALA A 75 -5.57 -0.64 -11.61
C ALA A 75 -5.73 0.37 -10.48
N VAL A 76 -5.28 0.02 -9.27
CA VAL A 76 -5.25 0.87 -8.08
C VAL A 76 -3.84 0.90 -7.53
N SER A 77 -3.21 2.07 -7.47
CA SER A 77 -1.89 2.25 -6.85
C SER A 77 -1.99 2.17 -5.32
N LEU A 78 -0.91 1.73 -4.68
CA LEU A 78 -0.80 1.66 -3.22
C LEU A 78 0.35 2.53 -2.73
N ASP A 79 0.06 3.48 -1.86
CA ASP A 79 1.06 4.18 -1.05
C ASP A 79 1.00 3.68 0.38
N VAL A 80 2.17 3.43 0.99
CA VAL A 80 2.25 2.97 2.37
C VAL A 80 2.98 4.00 3.21
N GLU A 81 2.36 4.42 4.30
CA GLU A 81 2.90 5.33 5.29
C GLU A 81 3.02 4.60 6.61
N VAL A 82 4.21 4.58 7.19
CA VAL A 82 4.47 3.88 8.46
C VAL A 82 4.99 4.89 9.48
N THR A 83 4.32 4.99 10.62
CA THR A 83 4.72 5.86 11.72
C THR A 83 4.81 5.10 13.05
N GLY A 84 5.44 5.72 14.05
CA GLY A 84 5.58 5.16 15.39
C GLY A 84 6.83 4.30 15.60
N HIS A 85 6.81 3.51 16.67
CA HIS A 85 7.91 2.65 17.08
C HIS A 85 7.67 1.18 16.67
N PRO A 86 8.71 0.39 16.39
CA PRO A 86 8.55 -0.99 15.91
C PRO A 86 7.63 -1.84 16.80
N PHE A 87 6.55 -2.32 16.20
CA PHE A 87 5.53 -3.18 16.78
C PHE A 87 5.47 -4.47 15.94
N HIS A 88 6.08 -5.54 16.44
CA HIS A 88 6.22 -6.78 15.68
C HIS A 88 4.92 -7.60 15.68
N LEU A 89 4.34 -7.81 14.49
CA LEU A 89 3.09 -8.54 14.29
C LEU A 89 3.25 -9.85 13.53
N VAL A 90 4.32 -10.58 13.82
CA VAL A 90 4.58 -11.88 13.15
C VAL A 90 3.40 -12.85 13.31
N SER A 91 2.70 -12.82 14.45
CA SER A 91 1.52 -13.67 14.70
C SER A 91 0.30 -13.33 13.84
N TYR A 92 0.25 -12.13 13.24
CA TYR A 92 -0.86 -11.67 12.39
C TYR A 92 -0.49 -11.64 10.91
N ASP A 93 0.74 -12.03 10.53
CA ASP A 93 1.28 -11.88 9.18
C ASP A 93 0.39 -12.54 8.11
N ASP A 94 0.08 -13.83 8.27
CA ASP A 94 -0.76 -14.57 7.33
C ASP A 94 -2.17 -14.00 7.19
N LYS A 95 -2.71 -13.55 8.32
CA LYS A 95 -4.06 -13.02 8.43
C LYS A 95 -4.18 -11.65 7.75
N LEU A 96 -3.25 -10.75 8.07
CA LEU A 96 -3.18 -9.43 7.44
C LEU A 96 -2.86 -9.56 5.95
N TYR A 97 -1.93 -10.43 5.56
CA TYR A 97 -1.65 -10.71 4.17
C TYR A 97 -2.92 -11.13 3.41
N ALA A 98 -3.70 -12.08 3.96
CA ALA A 98 -4.92 -12.54 3.33
C ALA A 98 -5.96 -11.41 3.21
N PHE A 99 -6.16 -10.64 4.27
CA PHE A 99 -7.06 -9.48 4.28
C PHE A 99 -6.68 -8.44 3.22
N PHE A 100 -5.41 -7.99 3.21
CA PHE A 100 -4.95 -6.97 2.27
C PHE A 100 -4.97 -7.47 0.83
N LYS A 101 -4.58 -8.73 0.60
CA LYS A 101 -4.64 -9.33 -0.73
C LYS A 101 -6.06 -9.37 -1.28
N GLU A 102 -7.00 -9.90 -0.51
CA GLU A 102 -8.40 -9.99 -0.93
C GLU A 102 -9.00 -8.59 -1.17
N THR A 103 -8.63 -7.62 -0.33
CA THR A 103 -9.09 -6.23 -0.42
C THR A 103 -8.54 -5.54 -1.67
N LEU A 104 -7.23 -5.60 -1.93
CA LEU A 104 -6.62 -4.99 -3.11
C LEU A 104 -7.07 -5.69 -4.40
N ASP A 105 -7.24 -7.02 -4.38
CA ASP A 105 -7.80 -7.77 -5.51
C ASP A 105 -9.27 -7.37 -5.79
N TYR A 106 -10.04 -7.05 -4.75
CA TYR A 106 -11.40 -6.52 -4.92
C TYR A 106 -11.35 -5.16 -5.62
N PHE A 107 -10.60 -4.20 -5.08
CA PHE A 107 -10.45 -2.86 -5.65
C PHE A 107 -10.02 -2.90 -7.12
N ASN A 108 -8.99 -3.68 -7.47
CA ASN A 108 -8.51 -3.80 -8.85
C ASN A 108 -9.59 -4.22 -9.86
N ARG A 109 -10.64 -4.94 -9.42
CA ARG A 109 -11.76 -5.37 -10.27
C ARG A 109 -12.96 -4.44 -10.21
N SER A 110 -13.12 -3.71 -9.10
CA SER A 110 -14.32 -2.92 -8.80
C SER A 110 -14.20 -1.42 -9.08
N VAL A 111 -13.03 -0.92 -9.46
CA VAL A 111 -12.83 0.50 -9.82
C VAL A 111 -13.06 0.82 -11.30
N GLU A 112 -13.32 2.09 -11.60
CA GLU A 112 -13.31 2.64 -12.95
C GLU A 112 -11.87 2.84 -13.46
N HIS A 113 -11.55 2.28 -14.63
CA HIS A 113 -10.18 2.31 -15.18
C HIS A 113 -9.81 3.63 -15.88
N HIS A 114 -10.75 4.56 -16.01
CA HIS A 114 -10.57 5.84 -16.71
C HIS A 114 -10.24 6.99 -15.74
N VAL A 115 -10.18 6.70 -14.45
CA VAL A 115 -9.85 7.63 -13.37
C VAL A 115 -8.63 7.06 -12.64
N GLU A 116 -7.79 7.94 -12.10
CA GLU A 116 -6.73 7.53 -11.20
C GLU A 116 -7.35 7.00 -9.90
N ASN A 117 -6.94 5.80 -9.49
CA ASN A 117 -7.39 5.18 -8.26
C ASN A 117 -6.18 4.90 -7.38
N THR A 118 -6.22 5.40 -6.15
CA THR A 118 -5.10 5.30 -5.21
C THR A 118 -5.62 4.83 -3.86
N ILE A 119 -4.84 3.98 -3.21
CA ILE A 119 -5.02 3.61 -1.80
C ILE A 119 -3.81 4.11 -1.03
N THR A 120 -4.06 4.86 0.03
CA THR A 120 -3.05 5.13 1.07
C THR A 120 -3.29 4.19 2.25
N LEU A 121 -2.35 3.31 2.53
CA LEU A 121 -2.31 2.51 3.74
C LEU A 121 -1.45 3.20 4.78
N ARG A 122 -2.07 3.70 5.84
CA ARG A 122 -1.39 4.25 7.02
C ARG A 122 -1.29 3.20 8.10
N ILE A 123 -0.09 2.97 8.60
CA ILE A 123 0.22 2.04 9.68
C ILE A 123 0.81 2.88 10.82
N ASP A 124 0.00 3.14 11.83
CA ASP A 124 0.38 3.89 13.02
C ASP A 124 0.63 2.92 14.17
N GLN A 125 1.88 2.88 14.65
CA GLN A 125 2.28 2.01 15.74
C GLN A 125 2.34 2.79 17.04
N GLU A 126 1.47 2.39 17.96
CA GLU A 126 1.39 2.92 19.32
C GLU A 126 1.96 1.90 20.33
N GLU A 127 2.02 2.25 21.61
CA GLU A 127 2.64 1.40 22.64
C GLU A 127 1.90 0.06 22.85
N ASP A 128 0.58 0.07 22.74
CA ASP A 128 -0.33 -1.04 23.07
C ASP A 128 -1.12 -1.57 21.87
N ARG A 129 -1.11 -0.84 20.75
CA ARG A 129 -1.84 -1.19 19.54
C ARG A 129 -1.10 -0.78 18.27
N MET A 130 -1.45 -1.44 17.18
CA MET A 130 -1.17 -0.95 15.84
C MET A 130 -2.50 -0.62 15.16
N LYS A 131 -2.63 0.62 14.71
CA LYS A 131 -3.77 1.11 13.96
C LYS A 131 -3.43 1.10 12.47
N MET A 132 -4.32 0.54 11.66
CA MET A 132 -4.21 0.55 10.21
C MET A 132 -5.40 1.30 9.62
N THR A 133 -5.11 2.23 8.71
CA THR A 133 -6.11 2.98 7.96
C THR A 133 -5.89 2.78 6.47
N LEU A 134 -6.88 2.22 5.79
CA LEU A 134 -6.98 2.09 4.35
C LEU A 134 -7.82 3.25 3.84
N ASP A 135 -7.22 4.13 3.06
CA ASP A 135 -7.83 5.34 2.54
C ASP A 135 -7.78 5.30 1.00
N PHE A 136 -8.89 4.92 0.39
CA PHE A 136 -9.07 4.86 -1.04
C PHE A 136 -9.65 6.17 -1.56
N VAL A 137 -9.06 6.69 -2.62
CA VAL A 137 -9.59 7.80 -3.42
C VAL A 137 -9.59 7.38 -4.88
N GLY A 138 -10.73 7.53 -5.55
CA GLY A 138 -10.88 7.10 -6.95
C GLY A 138 -12.34 7.02 -7.35
N MET A 139 -12.73 5.98 -8.09
CA MET A 139 -14.13 5.75 -8.43
C MET A 139 -14.47 4.26 -8.45
N ILE A 140 -15.42 3.84 -7.61
CA ILE A 140 -15.93 2.48 -7.49
C ILE A 140 -17.19 2.31 -8.34
N LYS A 141 -17.24 1.24 -9.13
CA LYS A 141 -18.35 0.90 -10.03
C LYS A 141 -19.67 0.61 -9.30
N ASP A 142 -19.60 -0.10 -8.17
CA ASP A 142 -20.76 -0.54 -7.39
C ASP A 142 -20.49 -0.42 -5.88
N VAL A 143 -21.05 0.63 -5.27
CA VAL A 143 -20.88 0.95 -3.85
C VAL A 143 -21.57 -0.06 -2.94
N GLU A 144 -22.72 -0.60 -3.35
CA GLU A 144 -23.46 -1.57 -2.52
C GLU A 144 -22.74 -2.92 -2.49
N GLN A 145 -22.16 -3.32 -3.63
CA GLN A 145 -21.27 -4.48 -3.67
C GLN A 145 -20.01 -4.27 -2.81
N ALA A 146 -19.46 -3.05 -2.78
CA ALA A 146 -18.30 -2.72 -1.93
C ALA A 146 -18.64 -2.85 -0.45
N LYS A 147 -19.75 -2.26 0.00
CA LYS A 147 -20.25 -2.42 1.38
C LYS A 147 -20.45 -3.90 1.74
N ALA A 148 -21.08 -4.68 0.86
CA ALA A 148 -21.27 -6.12 1.09
C ALA A 148 -19.96 -6.92 1.12
N PHE A 149 -18.92 -6.47 0.41
CA PHE A 149 -17.59 -7.07 0.48
C PHE A 149 -16.93 -6.79 1.84
N PHE A 150 -16.91 -5.53 2.30
CA PHE A 150 -16.26 -5.16 3.56
C PHE A 150 -16.95 -5.74 4.80
N LEU A 151 -18.29 -5.84 4.79
CA LEU A 151 -19.04 -6.56 5.83
C LEU A 151 -18.62 -8.03 5.95
N ARG A 152 -18.33 -8.70 4.82
CA ARG A 152 -17.84 -10.09 4.82
C ARG A 152 -16.38 -10.18 5.28
N GLN A 153 -15.54 -9.23 4.89
CA GLN A 153 -14.15 -9.17 5.31
C GLN A 153 -14.01 -9.08 6.83
N ARG A 154 -14.82 -8.23 7.48
CA ARG A 154 -14.90 -8.12 8.96
C ARG A 154 -15.07 -9.48 9.63
N SER A 155 -15.99 -10.29 9.09
CA SER A 155 -16.33 -11.61 9.63
C SER A 155 -15.24 -12.65 9.34
N ASN A 156 -14.76 -12.71 8.10
CA ASN A 156 -13.79 -13.71 7.66
C ASN A 156 -12.46 -13.61 8.39
N HIS A 157 -12.02 -12.38 8.62
CA HIS A 157 -10.74 -12.14 9.27
C HIS A 157 -10.89 -11.76 10.74
N SER A 158 -12.08 -11.72 11.36
CA SER A 158 -12.18 -11.30 12.78
C SER A 158 -11.34 -10.03 13.07
N LEU A 159 -11.38 -9.07 12.14
CA LEU A 159 -10.76 -7.76 12.27
C LEU A 159 -11.91 -6.82 12.56
N ASP A 160 -11.89 -6.18 13.73
CA ASP A 160 -12.95 -5.24 14.07
C ASP A 160 -12.63 -3.87 13.47
N PHE A 161 -13.50 -3.38 12.60
CA PHE A 161 -13.33 -2.05 12.01
C PHE A 161 -13.80 -1.00 13.00
N ASP A 162 -12.86 -0.16 13.44
CA ASP A 162 -13.12 1.03 14.26
C ASP A 162 -13.89 2.09 13.45
N THR A 163 -13.66 2.15 12.14
CA THR A 163 -14.34 3.07 11.23
C THR A 163 -14.48 2.44 9.86
N GLU A 164 -15.68 2.52 9.29
CA GLU A 164 -15.99 2.08 7.93
C GLU A 164 -16.82 3.18 7.26
N TYR A 165 -16.28 3.76 6.20
CA TYR A 165 -16.95 4.71 5.32
C TYR A 165 -16.78 4.24 3.89
N VAL A 166 -17.88 4.09 3.16
CA VAL A 166 -17.87 3.63 1.76
C VAL A 166 -18.74 4.55 0.93
N HIS A 167 -18.11 5.31 0.06
CA HIS A 167 -18.71 6.17 -0.95
C HIS A 167 -18.22 5.75 -2.35
N SER A 168 -18.84 6.28 -3.41
CA SER A 168 -18.42 5.98 -4.78
C SER A 168 -17.01 6.46 -5.09
N GLU A 169 -16.57 7.53 -4.45
CA GLU A 169 -15.28 8.18 -4.74
C GLU A 169 -14.23 7.99 -3.65
N GLU A 170 -14.66 7.52 -2.48
CA GLU A 170 -13.82 7.45 -1.29
C GLU A 170 -14.22 6.24 -0.44
N VAL A 171 -13.23 5.50 0.05
CA VAL A 171 -13.45 4.44 1.04
C VAL A 171 -12.42 4.55 2.14
N VAL A 172 -12.89 4.64 3.38
CA VAL A 172 -12.03 4.68 4.56
C VAL A 172 -12.34 3.49 5.45
N LEU A 173 -11.33 2.65 5.69
CA LEU A 173 -11.41 1.51 6.59
C LEU A 173 -10.33 1.67 7.66
N THR A 174 -10.73 1.72 8.93
CA THR A 174 -9.82 1.76 10.07
C THR A 174 -10.01 0.53 10.94
N PHE A 175 -8.93 -0.12 11.34
CA PHE A 175 -8.96 -1.17 12.35
C PHE A 175 -7.69 -1.13 13.22
N SER A 176 -7.83 -1.63 14.44
CA SER A 176 -6.74 -1.70 15.40
C SER A 176 -6.46 -3.15 15.81
N ILE A 177 -5.18 -3.48 15.93
CA ILE A 177 -4.73 -4.74 16.53
C ILE A 177 -4.07 -4.40 17.86
N HIS A 178 -4.61 -4.94 18.93
CA HIS A 178 -4.09 -4.80 20.29
C HIS A 178 -3.13 -5.94 20.62
N ARG A 179 -2.19 -5.69 21.55
CA ARG A 179 -1.35 -6.75 22.14
C ARG A 179 -2.12 -7.75 22.97
#